data_AF-A0A3R7V825-F1
#
_entry.id   AF-A0A3R7V825-F1
#
_cell.length_a   1.000
_cell.length_b   1.000
_cell.length_c   1.000
_cell.angle_alpha   90.00
_cell.angle_beta   90.00
_cell.angle_gamma   90.00
#
_symmetry.space_group_name_H-M   'P 1'
#
loop_
_entity.id
_entity.type
_entity.pdbx_description
1 polymer ?
#
loop_
_entity_poly.entity_id
_entity_poly.type
_entity_poly.pdbx_seq_one_letter_code
_entity_poly.pdbx_strand_id
1 'polypeptide(L)' 'PCDKHINCANLQCNLLFIQCERCSKKNQNCCSPECVDIISLPKKLQKKLRAKKKNRLIFHSHKKIDLGLNFKR' A
#
# COMPACT_ATOMS: atom_id res chain seq x y z
N PRO A 1 -14.44 15.83 -0.26
CA PRO A 1 -13.30 15.80 0.70
C PRO A 1 -12.25 14.73 0.33
N CYS A 2 -10.97 15.07 0.42
CA CYS A 2 -9.83 14.17 0.17
C CYS A 2 -8.82 14.31 1.31
N ASP A 3 -9.24 13.89 2.50
CA ASP A 3 -8.58 14.10 3.80
C ASP A 3 -8.59 12.83 4.68
N LYS A 4 -9.21 11.75 4.20
CA LYS A 4 -9.24 10.46 4.89
C LYS A 4 -7.85 9.83 4.89
N HIS A 5 -7.27 9.74 6.07
CA HIS A 5 -6.02 9.03 6.30
C HIS A 5 -6.30 7.53 6.42
N ILE A 6 -5.60 6.72 5.63
CA ILE A 6 -5.76 5.28 5.61
C ILE A 6 -4.40 4.58 5.53
N ASN A 7 -4.31 3.38 6.08
CA ASN A 7 -3.18 2.49 5.81
C ASN A 7 -3.41 1.72 4.52
N CYS A 8 -2.34 1.47 3.77
CA CYS A 8 -2.38 0.58 2.61
C CYS A 8 -2.94 -0.80 2.99
N ALA A 9 -3.92 -1.30 2.22
CA ALA A 9 -4.56 -2.59 2.49
C ALA A 9 -3.58 -3.78 2.42
N ASN A 10 -2.45 -3.63 1.71
CA ASN A 10 -1.34 -4.56 1.82
C ASN A 10 -0.67 -4.42 3.19
N LEU A 11 -0.99 -5.34 4.11
CA LEU A 11 -0.47 -5.37 5.49
C LEU A 11 1.06 -5.29 5.58
N GLN A 12 1.79 -5.77 4.57
CA GLN A 12 3.26 -5.69 4.58
C GLN A 12 3.78 -4.29 4.20
N CYS A 13 3.01 -3.53 3.45
CA CYS A 13 3.35 -2.15 3.09
C CYS A 13 3.13 -1.23 4.29
N ASN A 14 1.93 -1.30 4.89
CA ASN A 14 1.53 -0.51 6.06
C ASN A 14 1.84 1.00 5.95
N LEU A 15 1.81 1.54 4.72
CA LEU A 15 2.01 2.97 4.49
C LEU A 15 0.73 3.73 4.84
N LEU A 16 0.84 4.76 5.68
CA LEU A 16 -0.23 5.70 5.99
C LEU A 16 -0.25 6.84 4.96
N PHE A 17 -1.40 7.08 4.32
CA PHE A 17 -1.57 8.12 3.29
C PHE A 17 -3.01 8.62 3.21
N ILE A 18 -3.22 9.73 2.49
CA ILE A 18 -4.55 10.29 2.25
C ILE A 18 -5.14 9.71 0.97
N GLN A 19 -6.39 9.24 1.02
CA GLN A 19 -7.09 8.73 -0.15
C GLN A 19 -8.56 9.15 -0.16
N CYS A 20 -9.04 9.68 -1.28
CA CYS A 20 -10.48 9.91 -1.48
C CYS A 20 -11.23 8.61 -1.81
N GLU A 21 -12.54 8.62 -1.62
CA GLU A 21 -13.40 7.43 -1.83
C GLU A 21 -13.34 6.90 -3.26
N ARG A 22 -13.23 7.78 -4.27
CA ARG A 22 -13.09 7.38 -5.67
C ARG A 22 -11.81 6.59 -5.91
N CYS A 23 -10.68 7.06 -5.37
CA CYS A 23 -9.39 6.37 -5.47
C CYS A 23 -9.40 5.05 -4.67
N SER A 24 -10.04 5.04 -3.50
CA SER A 24 -10.22 3.85 -2.68
C SER A 24 -10.93 2.73 -3.43
N LYS A 25 -12.06 3.03 -4.10
CA LYS A 25 -12.79 2.06 -4.92
C LYS A 25 -11.97 1.56 -6.12
N LYS A 26 -11.26 2.45 -6.81
CA LYS A 26 -10.43 2.10 -7.98
C LYS A 26 -9.22 1.25 -7.61
N ASN A 27 -8.57 1.58 -6.49
CA ASN A 27 -7.25 1.03 -6.13
C ASN A 27 -7.31 0.13 -4.90
N GLN A 28 -8.50 -0.31 -4.48
CA GLN A 28 -8.70 -1.24 -3.37
C GLN A 28 -7.94 -0.85 -2.08
N ASN A 29 -8.02 0.45 -1.70
CA ASN A 29 -7.29 0.99 -0.54
C ASN A 29 -5.76 0.79 -0.56
N CYS A 30 -5.15 0.64 -1.74
CA CYS A 30 -3.71 0.46 -1.90
C CYS A 30 -3.01 1.72 -2.42
N CYS A 31 -1.73 1.87 -2.03
CA CYS A 31 -0.88 3.01 -2.39
C CYS A 31 -0.15 2.87 -3.74
N SER A 32 -0.17 1.67 -4.35
CA SER A 32 0.46 1.41 -5.65
C SER A 32 -0.18 0.21 -6.35
N PRO A 33 0.00 0.05 -7.67
CA PRO A 33 -0.47 -1.12 -8.42
C PRO A 33 0.11 -2.44 -7.89
N GLU A 34 1.39 -2.48 -7.49
CA GLU A 34 1.97 -3.72 -6.96
C GLU A 34 1.30 -4.14 -5.64
N CYS A 35 0.83 -3.17 -4.84
CA CYS A 35 0.07 -3.48 -3.63
C CYS A 35 -1.31 -4.06 -3.97
N VAL A 36 -1.97 -3.58 -5.04
CA VAL A 36 -3.23 -4.14 -5.54
C VAL A 36 -3.02 -5.59 -5.99
N ASP A 37 -1.95 -5.86 -6.72
CA ASP A 37 -1.61 -7.21 -7.18
C ASP A 37 -1.42 -8.16 -6.00
N ILE A 38 -0.74 -7.71 -4.93
CA ILE A 38 -0.52 -8.52 -3.73
C ILE A 38 -1.83 -8.84 -3.01
N ILE A 39 -2.71 -7.86 -2.79
CA ILE A 39 -3.96 -8.12 -2.06
C ILE A 39 -4.96 -8.96 -2.88
N SER A 40 -4.81 -8.97 -4.21
CA SER A 40 -5.60 -9.80 -5.11
C SER A 40 -5.21 -11.28 -5.06
N LEU A 41 -4.05 -11.63 -4.48
CA LEU A 41 -3.63 -13.01 -4.31
C LEU A 41 -4.41 -13.71 -3.18
N PRO A 42 -4.53 -15.06 -3.21
CA PRO A 42 -5.04 -15.83 -2.08
C PRO A 42 -4.28 -15.55 -0.78
N LYS A 43 -4.99 -15.49 0.36
CA LYS A 43 -4.42 -15.21 1.70
C LYS A 43 -3.19 -16.08 2.02
N LYS A 44 -3.16 -17.33 1.58
CA LYS A 44 -2.01 -18.25 1.76
C LYS A 44 -0.74 -17.74 1.05
N LEU A 45 -0.86 -17.19 -0.15
CA LEU A 45 0.26 -16.60 -0.89
C LEU A 45 0.68 -15.26 -0.28
N GLN A 46 -0.27 -14.41 0.10
CA GLN A 46 0.02 -13.16 0.81
C GLN A 46 0.85 -13.41 2.08
N LYS A 47 0.46 -14.42 2.89
CA LYS A 47 1.19 -14.81 4.10
C LYS A 47 2.61 -15.29 3.80
N LYS A 48 2.79 -16.08 2.73
CA LYS A 48 4.12 -16.54 2.28
C LYS A 48 5.01 -15.36 1.85
N LEU A 49 4.47 -14.40 1.10
CA LEU A 49 5.21 -13.21 0.67
C LEU A 49 5.64 -12.34 1.86
N ARG A 50 4.75 -12.17 2.83
CA ARG A 50 5.03 -11.44 4.08
C ARG A 50 6.16 -12.09 4.88
N ALA A 51 6.11 -13.42 5.04
CA ALA A 51 7.12 -14.16 5.81
C ALA A 51 8.54 -14.08 5.22
N LYS A 52 8.68 -13.87 3.91
CA LYS A 52 9.99 -13.77 3.23
C LYS A 52 10.68 -12.42 3.39
N LYS A 53 9.99 -11.36 3.85
CA LYS A 53 10.58 -10.03 4.00
C LYS A 53 11.04 -9.78 5.43
N LYS A 54 12.29 -9.33 5.59
CA LYS A 54 12.80 -8.80 6.87
C LYS A 54 12.21 -7.42 7.13
N ASN A 55 11.84 -7.15 8.38
CA ASN A 55 11.43 -5.81 8.80
C ASN A 55 12.64 -4.87 8.72
N ARG A 56 12.51 -3.77 7.97
CA ARG A 56 13.51 -2.70 7.96
C ARG A 56 13.22 -1.73 9.09
N LEU A 57 14.27 -1.17 9.66
CA LEU A 57 14.17 -0.12 10.68
C LEU A 57 13.56 1.14 10.05
N ILE A 58 12.33 1.47 10.44
CA ILE A 58 11.53 2.54 9.81
C ILE A 58 12.08 3.93 10.18
N PHE A 59 12.64 4.09 11.38
CA PHE A 59 13.13 5.35 11.94
C PHE A 59 14.30 5.99 11.18
N HIS A 60 14.96 5.26 10.28
CA HIS A 60 16.02 5.78 9.42
C HIS A 60 15.60 5.93 7.94
N SER A 61 14.31 5.77 7.62
CA SER A 61 13.82 5.72 6.24
C SER A 61 12.71 6.74 5.97
N HIS A 62 12.84 7.96 6.48
CA HIS A 62 11.92 9.04 6.17
C HIS A 62 12.23 9.60 4.77
N LYS A 63 11.57 9.04 3.75
CA LYS A 63 11.56 9.60 2.39
C LYS A 63 10.14 10.02 2.03
N LYS A 64 9.97 11.24 1.54
CA LYS A 64 8.72 11.68 0.92
C LYS A 64 8.59 10.94 -0.42
N ILE A 65 7.46 10.27 -0.62
CA ILE A 65 7.16 9.53 -1.85
C ILE A 65 5.94 10.22 -2.50
N ASP A 66 6.01 10.47 -3.80
CA ASP A 66 4.86 10.95 -4.56
C ASP A 66 4.01 9.76 -5.06
N LEU A 67 2.90 9.51 -4.38
CA LEU A 67 1.96 8.45 -4.74
C LEU A 67 1.23 8.70 -6.06
N GLY A 68 1.18 9.95 -6.53
CA GLY A 68 0.56 10.31 -7.80
C GLY A 68 1.29 9.71 -9.00
N LEU A 69 2.58 9.35 -8.86
CA LEU A 69 3.36 8.71 -9.92
C LEU A 69 3.11 7.20 -10.01
N ASN A 70 2.71 6.55 -8.91
CA ASN A 70 2.59 5.10 -8.84
C ASN A 70 1.51 4.52 -9.77
N PHE A 71 0.48 5.30 -10.10
CA PHE A 71 -0.66 4.84 -10.90
C PHE A 71 -0.68 5.41 -12.33
N LYS A 72 0.39 6.10 -12.77
CA LYS A 72 0.49 6.75 -14.10
C LYS A 72 1.05 5.83 -15.21
N ARG A 73 0.78 4.52 -15.15
CA ARG A 73 1.11 3.62 -16.27
C ARG A 73 0.12 3.78 -17.41
#